data_AF-A0A7S3F026-F1
#
_entry.id   AF-A0A7S3F026-F1
#
_cell.length_a   1.000
_cell.length_b   1.000
_cell.length_c   1.000
_cell.angle_alpha   90.00
_cell.angle_beta   90.00
_cell.angle_gamma   90.00
#
_symmetry.space_group_name_H-M   'P 1'
#
loop_
_entity.id
_entity.type
_entity.pdbx_description
1 polymer ?
#
loop_
_entity_poly.entity_id
_entity_poly.type
_entity_poly.pdbx_seq_one_letter_code
_entity_poly.pdbx_strand_id
1 'polypeptide(L)'
;LLTMVLLTMILLTMMGALDKQRACEQEVILRAKRGIPSYSVVRIGKLKGSGSHACQIAPGDALSGDMTAEATADVLLETLQRPEAVNASFSAGRLEGPVSTSAWDDEFLKLVGPELYRRPLDVVKAEAVVSWLKDWARGFLRPGSGLTTPVAVQNTVDGVLLRFQQTGAEYLDFDEVETDDAKWAKAKPGATDRKSNKSDGALLIIAEASPSPRVRVTRAEMEDGVVIKEMSEAAVIAKLEKDLKDLESTARRR
;
A
#
# COMPACT_ATOMS: atom_id res chain seq x y z
N LEU A 1 -18.65 3.08 -21.73
CA LEU A 1 -18.27 1.75 -21.22
C LEU A 1 -19.22 1.40 -20.09
N LEU A 2 -19.98 0.32 -20.22
CA LEU A 2 -20.88 -0.14 -19.15
C LEU A 2 -20.03 -0.98 -18.18
N THR A 3 -19.64 -0.41 -17.04
CA THR A 3 -18.94 -1.15 -15.99
C THR A 3 -19.94 -2.11 -15.36
N MET A 4 -19.92 -3.40 -15.74
CA MET A 4 -20.67 -4.42 -15.02
C MET A 4 -19.98 -4.66 -13.68
N VAL A 5 -20.50 -4.04 -12.61
CA VAL A 5 -20.05 -4.32 -11.25
C VAL A 5 -20.86 -5.50 -10.73
N LEU A 6 -20.22 -6.67 -10.69
CA LEU A 6 -20.80 -7.83 -10.02
C LEU A 6 -20.57 -7.68 -8.50
N LEU A 7 -21.53 -7.07 -7.81
CA LEU A 7 -21.52 -7.00 -6.36
C LEU A 7 -22.04 -8.32 -5.78
N THR A 8 -21.15 -9.13 -5.21
CA THR A 8 -21.52 -10.38 -4.53
C THR A 8 -21.45 -10.17 -3.02
N MET A 9 -22.59 -10.01 -2.35
CA MET A 9 -22.68 -10.04 -0.88
C MET A 9 -22.72 -11.49 -0.39
N ILE A 10 -21.71 -11.92 0.36
CA ILE A 10 -21.72 -13.24 1.02
C ILE A 10 -22.01 -13.02 2.51
N LEU A 11 -23.28 -13.18 2.91
CA LEU A 11 -23.72 -13.19 4.31
C LEU A 11 -23.60 -14.61 4.87
N LEU A 12 -22.43 -14.99 5.38
CA LEU A 12 -22.24 -16.30 6.02
C LEU A 12 -21.46 -16.17 7.33
N THR A 13 -22.18 -16.19 8.46
CA THR A 13 -21.58 -16.32 9.79
C THR A 13 -21.99 -17.64 10.44
N MET A 14 -21.17 -18.70 10.34
CA MET A 14 -21.05 -19.82 11.31
C MET A 14 -19.68 -20.52 11.16
N MET A 15 -19.14 -21.07 12.26
CA MET A 15 -17.77 -21.61 12.38
C MET A 15 -17.40 -22.59 11.24
N GLY A 16 -16.25 -22.36 10.59
CA GLY A 16 -15.79 -23.09 9.40
C GLY A 16 -16.17 -22.44 8.04
N ALA A 17 -16.91 -21.32 8.07
CA ALA A 17 -17.32 -20.60 6.86
C ALA A 17 -16.23 -19.70 6.25
N LEU A 18 -15.20 -19.29 7.00
CA LEU A 18 -14.22 -18.32 6.49
C LEU A 18 -13.40 -18.86 5.31
N ASP A 19 -12.89 -20.10 5.39
CA ASP A 19 -12.13 -20.68 4.27
C ASP A 19 -13.02 -20.93 3.06
N LYS A 20 -14.28 -21.34 3.28
CA LYS A 20 -15.27 -21.50 2.21
C LYS A 20 -15.63 -20.17 1.56
N GLN A 21 -15.81 -19.13 2.37
CA GLN A 21 -16.06 -17.77 1.91
C GLN A 21 -14.87 -17.26 1.09
N ARG A 22 -13.65 -17.38 1.61
CA ARG A 22 -12.42 -17.01 0.89
C ARG A 22 -12.27 -17.79 -0.41
N ALA A 23 -12.57 -19.09 -0.41
CA ALA A 23 -12.57 -19.91 -1.63
C ALA A 23 -13.62 -19.43 -2.65
N CYS A 24 -14.84 -19.11 -2.21
CA CYS A 24 -15.88 -18.52 -3.06
C CYS A 24 -15.46 -17.17 -3.61
N GLU A 25 -14.87 -16.29 -2.79
CA GLU A 25 -14.36 -14.98 -3.22
C GLU A 25 -13.26 -15.15 -4.28
N GLN A 26 -12.30 -16.06 -4.06
CA GLN A 26 -11.26 -16.36 -5.04
C GLN A 26 -11.85 -16.88 -6.36
N GLU A 27 -12.85 -17.76 -6.31
CA GLU A 27 -13.54 -18.24 -7.50
C GLU A 27 -14.26 -17.11 -8.25
N VAL A 28 -14.93 -16.19 -7.53
CA VAL A 28 -15.56 -14.99 -8.14
C VAL A 28 -14.50 -14.11 -8.80
N ILE A 29 -13.38 -13.87 -8.13
CA ILE A 29 -12.26 -13.09 -8.67
C ILE A 29 -11.69 -13.75 -9.93
N LEU A 30 -11.44 -15.06 -9.90
CA LEU A 30 -10.92 -15.81 -11.05
C LEU A 30 -11.90 -15.79 -12.23
N ARG A 31 -13.20 -15.89 -11.98
CA ARG A 31 -14.23 -15.75 -13.03
C ARG A 31 -14.30 -14.35 -13.59
N ALA A 32 -14.26 -13.33 -12.74
CA ALA A 32 -14.24 -11.94 -13.16
C ALA A 32 -13.02 -11.68 -14.05
N LYS A 33 -11.82 -12.07 -13.63
CA LYS A 33 -10.59 -11.94 -14.43
C LYS A 33 -10.66 -12.59 -15.82
N ARG A 34 -11.52 -13.60 -16.03
CA ARG A 34 -11.68 -14.28 -17.32
C ARG A 34 -12.66 -13.60 -18.28
N GLY A 35 -13.57 -12.75 -17.80
CA GLY A 35 -14.67 -12.26 -18.67
C GLY A 35 -15.37 -10.98 -18.25
N ILE A 36 -15.00 -10.36 -17.12
CA ILE A 36 -15.56 -9.10 -16.64
C ILE A 36 -14.38 -8.11 -16.46
N PRO A 37 -14.50 -6.86 -16.94
CA PRO A 37 -13.40 -5.91 -16.89
C PRO A 37 -13.04 -5.45 -15.47
N SER A 38 -13.94 -5.62 -14.51
CA SER A 38 -13.83 -5.06 -13.17
C SER A 38 -14.62 -5.87 -12.15
N TYR A 39 -14.10 -6.03 -10.94
CA TYR A 39 -14.83 -6.58 -9.80
C TYR A 39 -14.54 -5.80 -8.52
N SER A 40 -15.39 -5.92 -7.51
CA SER A 40 -15.09 -5.44 -6.16
C SER A 40 -15.64 -6.45 -5.17
N VAL A 41 -14.84 -6.81 -4.16
CA VAL A 41 -15.27 -7.71 -3.08
C VAL A 41 -15.37 -6.89 -1.81
N VAL A 42 -16.59 -6.72 -1.30
CA VAL A 42 -16.88 -5.95 -0.07
C VAL A 42 -17.34 -6.92 1.01
N ARG A 43 -16.58 -7.01 2.10
CA ARG A 43 -16.92 -7.81 3.28
C ARG A 43 -17.62 -6.90 4.28
N ILE A 44 -18.86 -7.24 4.60
CA ILE A 44 -19.70 -6.46 5.48
C ILE A 44 -19.97 -7.28 6.74
N GLY A 45 -19.93 -6.60 7.88
CA GLY A 45 -20.27 -7.17 9.17
C GLY A 45 -21.72 -7.64 9.28
N LYS A 46 -22.10 -8.11 10.47
CA LYS A 46 -23.50 -8.50 10.72
C LYS A 46 -24.40 -7.27 10.68
N LEU A 47 -25.49 -7.33 9.94
CA LEU A 47 -26.45 -6.23 9.92
C LEU A 47 -27.25 -6.21 11.23
N LYS A 48 -27.02 -5.21 12.08
CA LYS A 48 -27.76 -5.01 13.32
C LYS A 48 -27.98 -3.54 13.65
N GLY A 49 -29.13 -3.28 14.26
CA GLY A 49 -29.49 -1.97 14.81
C GLY A 49 -29.93 -0.97 13.75
N SER A 50 -30.31 0.20 14.23
CA SER A 50 -30.62 1.40 13.44
C SER A 50 -29.72 2.52 13.94
N GLY A 51 -29.23 3.39 13.07
CA GLY A 51 -28.43 4.53 13.51
C GLY A 51 -27.37 4.99 12.51
N SER A 52 -26.27 5.49 13.06
CA SER A 52 -25.23 6.25 12.35
C SER A 52 -24.78 5.64 11.02
N HIS A 53 -24.63 6.50 10.01
CA HIS A 53 -24.02 6.23 8.71
C HIS A 53 -22.48 6.13 8.77
N ALA A 54 -21.90 6.20 9.98
CA ALA A 54 -20.46 6.17 10.20
C ALA A 54 -19.85 4.80 9.88
N CYS A 55 -19.13 4.71 8.78
CA CYS A 55 -18.34 3.54 8.43
C CYS A 55 -16.93 3.91 7.99
N GLN A 56 -16.04 2.95 8.22
CA GLN A 56 -14.66 2.93 7.76
C GLN A 56 -14.47 1.69 6.92
N ILE A 57 -13.50 1.74 6.02
CA ILE A 57 -13.09 0.59 5.21
C ILE A 57 -11.60 0.30 5.43
N ALA A 58 -11.23 -0.95 5.17
CA ALA A 58 -9.84 -1.37 5.19
C ALA A 58 -9.59 -2.47 4.14
N PRO A 59 -8.41 -2.51 3.51
CA PRO A 59 -8.02 -3.58 2.61
C PRO A 59 -8.16 -4.97 3.27
N GLY A 60 -8.55 -5.97 2.48
CA GLY A 60 -8.69 -7.34 2.96
C GLY A 60 -9.86 -7.52 3.93
N ASP A 61 -9.60 -8.19 5.06
CA ASP A 61 -10.57 -8.58 6.08
C ASP A 61 -10.23 -8.01 7.47
N ALA A 62 -9.55 -6.87 7.50
CA ALA A 62 -9.10 -6.23 8.73
C ALA A 62 -10.25 -5.72 9.63
N LEU A 63 -11.41 -5.41 9.05
CA LEU A 63 -12.58 -4.93 9.78
C LEU A 63 -13.63 -6.03 9.94
N SER A 64 -14.23 -6.07 11.13
CA SER A 64 -15.37 -6.92 11.46
C SER A 64 -16.26 -6.21 12.48
N GLY A 65 -17.49 -6.71 12.67
CA GLY A 65 -18.41 -6.17 13.67
C GLY A 65 -19.85 -6.12 13.20
N ASP A 66 -20.68 -5.41 13.97
CA ASP A 66 -22.06 -5.13 13.59
C ASP A 66 -22.11 -3.82 12.79
N MET A 67 -22.91 -3.78 11.72
CA MET A 67 -23.15 -2.60 10.88
C MET A 67 -24.65 -2.34 10.71
N THR A 68 -25.04 -1.09 10.48
CA THR A 68 -26.42 -0.76 10.15
C THR A 68 -26.69 -1.03 8.66
N ALA A 69 -27.97 -1.19 8.30
CA ALA A 69 -28.36 -1.37 6.90
C ALA A 69 -28.05 -0.09 6.08
N GLU A 70 -28.19 1.07 6.70
CA GLU A 70 -27.93 2.37 6.09
C GLU A 70 -26.43 2.57 5.79
N ALA A 71 -25.54 2.34 6.77
CA ALA A 71 -24.11 2.43 6.53
C ALA A 71 -23.64 1.41 5.49
N THR A 72 -24.25 0.22 5.47
CA THR A 72 -23.99 -0.79 4.43
C THR A 72 -24.39 -0.29 3.05
N ALA A 73 -25.58 0.32 2.92
CA ALA A 73 -26.03 0.88 1.66
C ALA A 73 -25.09 1.99 1.15
N ASP A 74 -24.60 2.85 2.05
CA ASP A 74 -23.65 3.92 1.71
C ASP A 74 -22.32 3.36 1.20
N VAL A 75 -21.72 2.38 1.91
CA VAL A 75 -20.50 1.69 1.43
C VAL A 75 -20.72 1.15 0.02
N LEU A 76 -21.83 0.45 -0.22
CA LEU A 76 -22.13 -0.16 -1.50
C LEU A 76 -22.33 0.88 -2.61
N LEU A 77 -23.02 1.99 -2.30
CA LEU A 77 -23.23 3.07 -3.25
C LEU A 77 -21.91 3.75 -3.64
N GLU A 78 -21.06 4.08 -2.66
CA GLU A 78 -19.74 4.67 -2.90
C GLU A 78 -18.83 3.72 -3.69
N THR A 79 -18.88 2.42 -3.39
CA THR A 79 -18.13 1.37 -4.13
C THR A 79 -18.47 1.37 -5.62
N LEU A 80 -19.72 1.60 -5.98
CA LEU A 80 -20.16 1.62 -7.38
C LEU A 80 -19.70 2.88 -8.14
N GLN A 81 -19.45 3.97 -7.43
CA GLN A 81 -19.13 5.26 -8.03
C GLN A 81 -17.62 5.52 -8.13
N ARG A 82 -16.82 4.81 -7.33
CA ARG A 82 -15.41 5.13 -7.12
C ARG A 82 -14.46 4.23 -7.90
N PRO A 83 -13.52 4.80 -8.67
CA PRO A 83 -12.50 4.01 -9.36
C PRO A 83 -11.56 3.28 -8.40
N GLU A 84 -11.36 3.79 -7.18
CA GLU A 84 -10.51 3.18 -6.15
C GLU A 84 -11.03 1.81 -5.68
N ALA A 85 -12.33 1.58 -5.82
CA ALA A 85 -12.96 0.30 -5.48
C ALA A 85 -12.80 -0.76 -6.57
N VAL A 86 -12.38 -0.37 -7.79
CA VAL A 86 -12.26 -1.28 -8.92
C VAL A 86 -11.10 -2.25 -8.70
N ASN A 87 -11.40 -3.54 -8.84
CA ASN A 87 -10.52 -4.68 -8.57
C ASN A 87 -10.01 -4.75 -7.12
N ALA A 88 -10.69 -4.07 -6.19
CA ALA A 88 -10.34 -4.07 -4.78
C ALA A 88 -11.07 -5.18 -4.00
N SER A 89 -10.39 -5.72 -2.98
CA SER A 89 -11.00 -6.58 -1.96
C SER A 89 -10.83 -5.91 -0.60
N PHE A 90 -11.94 -5.56 0.06
CA PHE A 90 -11.90 -4.81 1.31
C PHE A 90 -13.03 -5.20 2.24
N SER A 91 -12.89 -4.77 3.49
CA SER A 91 -13.87 -4.92 4.54
C SER A 91 -14.37 -3.55 4.96
N ALA A 92 -15.64 -3.49 5.36
CA ALA A 92 -16.25 -2.32 5.94
C ALA A 92 -16.64 -2.61 7.39
N GLY A 93 -16.48 -1.62 8.25
CA GLY A 93 -16.82 -1.68 9.66
C GLY A 93 -17.38 -0.36 10.14
N ARG A 94 -17.94 -0.37 11.35
CA ARG A 94 -18.40 0.85 12.01
C ARG A 94 -17.22 1.77 12.30
N LEU A 95 -17.36 3.05 12.00
CA LEU A 95 -16.40 4.07 12.42
C LEU A 95 -16.79 4.60 13.80
N GLU A 96 -15.85 4.58 14.74
CA GLU A 96 -16.01 5.20 16.05
C GLU A 96 -15.58 6.67 15.97
N GLY A 97 -16.56 7.58 15.92
CA GLY A 97 -16.28 9.02 15.91
C GLY A 97 -17.24 9.84 15.04
N PRO A 98 -17.05 11.17 14.99
CA PRO A 98 -17.80 12.05 14.11
C PRO A 98 -17.45 11.77 12.64
N VAL A 99 -18.48 11.71 11.79
CA VAL A 99 -18.34 11.50 10.33
C VAL A 99 -18.37 12.86 9.65
N SER A 100 -17.32 13.21 8.91
CA SER A 100 -17.45 14.23 7.87
C SER A 100 -17.85 13.56 6.56
N THR A 101 -18.64 14.22 5.73
CA THR A 101 -18.94 13.74 4.36
C THR A 101 -17.69 13.63 3.49
N SER A 102 -16.61 14.38 3.81
CA SER A 102 -15.29 14.24 3.21
C SER A 102 -14.51 12.99 3.66
N ALA A 103 -15.05 12.18 4.59
CA ALA A 103 -14.39 10.98 5.08
C ALA A 103 -14.28 9.91 3.98
N TRP A 104 -15.24 9.84 3.05
CA TRP A 104 -15.25 8.78 2.04
C TRP A 104 -14.06 8.83 1.08
N ASP A 105 -13.65 10.02 0.66
CA ASP A 105 -12.47 10.18 -0.18
C ASP A 105 -11.23 9.60 0.51
N ASP A 106 -11.10 9.85 1.81
CA ASP A 106 -9.98 9.36 2.60
C ASP A 106 -10.02 7.85 2.85
N GLU A 107 -11.22 7.31 3.07
CA GLU A 107 -11.47 5.90 3.28
C GLU A 107 -11.15 5.08 2.02
N PHE A 108 -11.61 5.52 0.85
CA PHE A 108 -11.37 4.83 -0.42
C PHE A 108 -9.92 4.94 -0.92
N LEU A 109 -9.19 5.98 -0.53
CA LEU A 109 -7.74 6.05 -0.81
C LEU A 109 -6.95 4.88 -0.20
N LYS A 110 -7.45 4.24 0.86
CA LYS A 110 -6.82 3.03 1.45
C LYS A 110 -6.81 1.85 0.48
N LEU A 111 -7.68 1.85 -0.53
CA LEU A 111 -7.76 0.80 -1.55
C LEU A 111 -6.82 1.05 -2.74
N VAL A 112 -6.26 2.26 -2.86
CA VAL A 112 -5.35 2.63 -3.95
C VAL A 112 -3.95 2.13 -3.64
N GLY A 113 -3.69 0.90 -4.08
CA GLY A 113 -2.43 0.21 -3.86
C GLY A 113 -2.23 -0.23 -2.41
N PRO A 114 -1.15 -0.97 -2.13
CA PRO A 114 -0.79 -1.36 -0.78
C PRO A 114 -0.25 -0.12 -0.03
N GLU A 115 -1.15 0.59 0.62
CA GLU A 115 -0.80 1.62 1.59
C GLU A 115 -0.13 0.97 2.79
N LEU A 116 1.10 1.40 3.10
CA LEU A 116 1.91 0.85 4.19
C LEU A 116 1.88 1.72 5.44
N TYR A 117 1.67 3.02 5.27
CA TYR A 117 1.75 3.99 6.35
C TYR A 117 0.90 5.22 6.04
N ARG A 118 0.19 5.69 7.06
CA ARG A 118 -0.55 6.95 7.06
C ARG A 118 -0.39 7.60 8.41
N ARG A 119 -0.03 8.89 8.41
CA ARG A 119 0.07 9.68 9.63
C ARG A 119 -0.41 11.11 9.42
N PRO A 120 -1.36 11.60 10.24
CA PRO A 120 -1.75 13.01 10.22
C PRO A 120 -0.58 13.91 10.64
N LEU A 121 -0.53 15.11 10.07
CA LEU A 121 0.37 16.19 10.45
C LEU A 121 -0.42 17.19 11.28
N ASP A 122 0.05 17.46 12.50
CA ASP A 122 -0.66 18.33 13.45
C ASP A 122 -0.24 19.80 13.30
N VAL A 123 1.04 20.03 13.01
CA VAL A 123 1.66 21.37 13.15
C VAL A 123 2.31 21.85 11.86
N VAL A 124 2.93 20.93 11.11
CA VAL A 124 3.72 21.28 9.94
C VAL A 124 2.84 21.25 8.70
N LYS A 125 2.93 22.29 7.88
CA LYS A 125 2.20 22.35 6.60
C LYS A 125 2.74 21.32 5.61
N ALA A 126 1.85 20.73 4.81
CA ALA A 126 2.20 19.70 3.84
C ALA A 126 3.32 20.15 2.90
N GLU A 127 3.31 21.39 2.40
CA GLU A 127 4.31 21.91 1.46
C GLU A 127 5.72 21.93 2.08
N ALA A 128 5.82 22.25 3.38
CA ALA A 128 7.09 22.22 4.10
C ALA A 128 7.57 20.78 4.28
N VAL A 129 6.65 19.84 4.54
CA VAL A 129 6.95 18.42 4.62
C VAL A 129 7.38 17.85 3.27
N VAL A 130 6.82 18.31 2.14
CA VAL A 130 7.28 17.91 0.80
C VAL A 130 8.75 18.25 0.60
N SER A 131 9.16 19.49 0.91
CA SER A 131 10.57 19.90 0.79
C SER A 131 11.45 19.06 1.71
N TRP A 132 11.00 18.85 2.95
CA TRP A 132 11.70 18.03 3.92
C TRP A 132 11.85 16.57 3.48
N LEU A 133 10.81 15.95 2.89
CA LEU A 133 10.84 14.57 2.39
C LEU A 133 11.88 14.39 1.29
N LYS A 134 12.00 15.37 0.38
CA LYS A 134 13.00 15.36 -0.70
C LYS A 134 14.42 15.39 -0.15
N ASP A 135 14.65 16.18 0.90
CA ASP A 135 15.96 16.23 1.57
C ASP A 135 16.23 14.99 2.42
N TRP A 136 15.23 14.54 3.18
CA TRP A 136 15.27 13.34 4.01
C TRP A 136 15.61 12.09 3.20
N ALA A 137 14.97 11.91 2.04
CA ALA A 137 15.18 10.75 1.20
C ALA A 137 16.61 10.64 0.65
N ARG A 138 17.29 11.77 0.41
CA ARG A 138 18.71 11.76 0.00
C ARG A 138 19.63 11.15 1.06
N GLY A 139 19.18 11.09 2.33
CA GLY A 139 19.89 10.39 3.40
C GLY A 139 20.08 8.89 3.12
N PHE A 140 19.19 8.27 2.33
CA PHE A 140 19.29 6.86 1.97
C PHE A 140 20.29 6.56 0.84
N LEU A 141 20.72 7.57 0.08
CA LEU A 141 21.71 7.40 -0.99
C LEU A 141 23.11 7.07 -0.45
N ARG A 142 23.35 7.29 0.85
CA ARG A 142 24.63 6.98 1.49
C ARG A 142 24.65 5.52 1.98
N PRO A 143 25.77 4.79 1.77
CA PRO A 143 25.98 3.49 2.41
C PRO A 143 25.86 3.60 3.94
N GLY A 144 25.29 2.59 4.59
CA GLY A 144 25.10 2.57 6.04
C GLY A 144 23.89 3.37 6.54
N SER A 145 22.99 3.82 5.66
CA SER A 145 21.75 4.53 6.01
C SER A 145 20.68 3.67 6.71
N GLY A 146 20.97 2.40 6.98
CA GLY A 146 20.07 1.44 7.62
C GLY A 146 19.30 0.56 6.64
N LEU A 147 19.45 0.75 5.32
CA LEU A 147 18.92 -0.15 4.30
C LEU A 147 20.00 -1.10 3.80
N THR A 148 19.64 -2.38 3.68
CA THR A 148 20.50 -3.43 3.11
C THR A 148 20.47 -3.43 1.58
N THR A 149 19.40 -2.92 0.98
CA THR A 149 19.23 -2.79 -0.47
C THR A 149 19.52 -1.35 -0.89
N PRO A 150 20.38 -1.11 -1.89
CA PRO A 150 20.60 0.22 -2.44
C PRO A 150 19.31 0.82 -2.99
N VAL A 151 19.19 2.14 -2.92
CA VAL A 151 17.99 2.85 -3.38
C VAL A 151 18.32 4.00 -4.31
N ALA A 152 17.46 4.23 -5.28
CA ALA A 152 17.43 5.45 -6.08
C ALA A 152 16.29 6.35 -5.60
N VAL A 153 16.53 7.66 -5.60
CA VAL A 153 15.57 8.65 -5.13
C VAL A 153 15.15 9.53 -6.31
N GLN A 154 13.84 9.63 -6.55
CA GLN A 154 13.25 10.53 -7.53
C GLN A 154 12.28 11.47 -6.82
N ASN A 155 12.45 12.78 -7.03
CA ASN A 155 11.50 13.76 -6.51
C ASN A 155 10.18 13.68 -7.31
N THR A 156 9.05 13.79 -6.60
CA THR A 156 7.73 13.98 -7.20
C THR A 156 7.20 15.38 -6.86
N VAL A 157 6.01 15.73 -7.35
CA VAL A 157 5.37 17.01 -7.01
C VAL A 157 5.13 17.06 -5.50
N ASP A 158 4.47 16.03 -4.97
CA ASP A 158 3.99 15.98 -3.58
C ASP A 158 4.90 15.21 -2.62
N GLY A 159 6.11 14.84 -3.03
CA GLY A 159 7.04 14.13 -2.17
C GLY A 159 8.19 13.47 -2.93
N VAL A 160 8.34 12.17 -2.72
CA VAL A 160 9.48 11.40 -3.21
C VAL A 160 9.11 9.95 -3.53
N LEU A 161 9.73 9.41 -4.58
CA LEU A 161 9.69 8.01 -4.96
C LEU A 161 11.06 7.39 -4.67
N LEU A 162 11.07 6.38 -3.81
CA LEU A 162 12.26 5.66 -3.36
C LEU A 162 12.25 4.26 -4.00
N ARG A 163 13.07 4.05 -5.03
CA ARG A 163 13.17 2.78 -5.78
C ARG A 163 14.23 1.89 -5.19
N PHE A 164 13.91 0.63 -4.93
CA PHE A 164 14.89 -0.37 -4.53
C PHE A 164 15.61 -0.90 -5.78
N GLN A 165 16.94 -0.92 -5.73
CA GLN A 165 17.76 -1.41 -6.83
C GLN A 165 18.20 -2.84 -6.55
N GLN A 166 18.02 -3.72 -7.54
CA GLN A 166 18.63 -5.04 -7.50
C GLN A 166 20.15 -4.90 -7.47
N THR A 167 20.75 -5.30 -6.36
CA THR A 167 22.15 -5.71 -6.38
C THR A 167 22.18 -7.04 -7.12
N GLY A 168 22.61 -7.02 -8.38
CA GLY A 168 22.65 -8.18 -9.29
C GLY A 168 23.60 -9.32 -8.89
N ALA A 169 23.63 -9.68 -7.61
CA ALA A 169 23.94 -11.04 -7.23
C ALA A 169 22.68 -11.86 -7.54
N GLU A 170 22.56 -12.26 -8.81
CA GLU A 170 21.88 -13.51 -9.12
C GLU A 170 22.43 -14.51 -8.10
N TYR A 171 21.56 -15.06 -7.24
CA TYR A 171 21.88 -16.31 -6.59
C TYR A 171 22.13 -17.27 -7.74
N LEU A 172 23.40 -17.48 -8.10
CA LEU A 172 23.80 -18.67 -8.83
C LEU A 172 23.21 -19.79 -8.00
N ASP A 173 22.24 -20.48 -8.59
CA ASP A 173 21.58 -21.61 -7.97
C ASP A 173 22.66 -22.47 -7.32
N PHE A 174 22.55 -22.68 -6.02
CA PHE A 174 23.50 -23.40 -5.18
C PHE A 174 23.57 -24.91 -5.52
N ASP A 175 23.12 -25.28 -6.71
CA ASP A 175 23.12 -26.63 -7.29
C ASP A 175 24.27 -26.85 -8.29
N GLU A 176 25.07 -25.81 -8.63
CA GLU A 176 26.36 -26.03 -9.28
C GLU A 176 27.48 -26.13 -8.24
N VAL A 177 28.01 -27.35 -8.07
CA VAL A 177 29.21 -27.64 -7.29
C VAL A 177 30.40 -26.90 -7.93
N GLU A 178 30.68 -25.69 -7.45
CA GLU A 178 31.90 -24.96 -7.82
C GLU A 178 33.13 -25.72 -7.29
N THR A 179 33.86 -26.36 -8.20
CA THR A 179 35.22 -26.85 -7.93
C THR A 179 36.18 -25.66 -7.76
N ASP A 180 36.99 -25.67 -6.70
CA ASP A 180 37.87 -24.58 -6.24
C ASP A 180 38.86 -24.04 -7.29
N ASP A 181 39.11 -24.78 -8.38
CA ASP A 181 40.06 -24.39 -9.43
C ASP A 181 39.51 -23.33 -10.42
N ALA A 182 38.21 -23.02 -10.41
CA ALA A 182 37.61 -22.05 -11.33
C ALA A 182 37.58 -20.61 -10.78
N LYS A 183 37.84 -20.41 -9.48
CA LYS A 183 37.61 -19.13 -8.78
C LYS A 183 38.56 -17.98 -9.15
N TRP A 184 39.68 -18.26 -9.79
CA TRP A 184 40.74 -17.25 -10.00
C TRP A 184 41.10 -16.96 -11.46
N ALA A 185 40.53 -17.70 -12.42
CA ALA A 185 40.91 -17.57 -13.82
C ALA A 185 39.73 -17.23 -14.73
N LYS A 186 39.21 -15.99 -14.63
CA LYS A 186 38.67 -15.16 -15.74
C LYS A 186 37.96 -13.91 -15.21
N ALA A 187 38.73 -12.93 -14.74
CA ALA A 187 38.29 -11.55 -14.89
C ALA A 187 38.45 -11.17 -16.38
N LYS A 188 37.44 -11.46 -17.20
CA LYS A 188 37.39 -10.96 -18.58
C LYS A 188 37.13 -9.44 -18.53
N PRO A 189 38.02 -8.59 -19.07
CA PRO A 189 37.72 -7.18 -19.25
C PRO A 189 36.68 -7.08 -20.38
N GLY A 190 35.46 -6.69 -20.04
CA GLY A 190 34.34 -6.66 -21.00
C GLY A 190 33.01 -7.17 -20.45
N ALA A 191 32.83 -7.26 -19.13
CA ALA A 191 31.50 -7.35 -18.54
C ALA A 191 30.76 -6.03 -18.83
N THR A 192 30.11 -5.99 -19.99
CA THR A 192 29.10 -4.99 -20.34
C THR A 192 28.20 -4.78 -19.14
N ASP A 193 28.02 -3.52 -18.74
CA ASP A 193 26.98 -3.06 -17.81
C ASP A 193 25.67 -3.81 -18.12
N ARG A 194 25.41 -4.90 -17.39
CA ARG A 194 24.14 -5.59 -17.48
C ARG A 194 23.17 -4.65 -16.81
N LYS A 195 22.50 -3.84 -17.64
CA LYS A 195 21.27 -3.12 -17.30
C LYS A 195 20.23 -4.14 -16.85
N SER A 196 20.33 -4.70 -15.65
CA SER A 196 19.14 -5.17 -14.94
C SER A 196 18.44 -3.92 -14.41
N ASN A 197 17.83 -3.18 -15.34
CA ASN A 197 17.04 -1.99 -15.05
C ASN A 197 15.67 -2.35 -14.41
N LYS A 198 15.51 -3.59 -13.92
CA LYS A 198 14.33 -4.00 -13.16
C LYS A 198 14.51 -3.52 -11.73
N SER A 199 13.72 -2.52 -11.35
CA SER A 199 13.59 -2.11 -9.96
C SER A 199 12.94 -3.23 -9.15
N ASP A 200 13.35 -3.41 -7.90
CA ASP A 200 12.69 -4.30 -6.93
C ASP A 200 11.43 -3.66 -6.35
N GLY A 201 10.76 -2.82 -7.14
CA GLY A 201 9.64 -1.97 -6.71
C GLY A 201 10.10 -0.68 -6.04
N ALA A 202 9.13 0.12 -5.62
CA ALA A 202 9.36 1.43 -5.07
C ALA A 202 8.39 1.76 -3.92
N LEU A 203 8.77 2.74 -3.10
CA LEU A 203 7.88 3.39 -2.15
C LEU A 203 7.61 4.82 -2.61
N LEU A 204 6.34 5.16 -2.80
CA LEU A 204 5.90 6.53 -2.99
C LEU A 204 5.54 7.13 -1.64
N ILE A 205 6.30 8.14 -1.22
CA ILE A 205 6.14 8.84 0.05
C ILE A 205 5.73 10.28 -0.27
N ILE A 206 4.50 10.64 0.07
CA ILE A 206 3.90 11.93 -0.27
C ILE A 206 3.36 12.64 0.98
N ALA A 207 3.36 13.97 0.95
CA ALA A 207 2.67 14.80 1.92
C ALA A 207 1.44 15.43 1.24
N GLU A 208 0.25 15.09 1.74
CA GLU A 208 -1.02 15.56 1.20
C GLU A 208 -1.53 16.71 2.07
N ALA A 209 -2.07 17.77 1.46
CA ALA A 209 -2.69 18.89 2.17
C ALA A 209 -4.18 18.69 2.43
N SER A 210 -4.85 17.85 1.63
CA SER A 210 -6.30 17.67 1.60
C SER A 210 -6.65 16.17 1.59
N PRO A 211 -7.76 15.76 2.23
CA PRO A 211 -8.68 16.54 3.06
C PRO A 211 -8.09 17.01 4.41
N SER A 212 -6.97 16.45 4.83
CA SER A 212 -6.21 16.91 6.00
C SER A 212 -4.71 16.77 5.76
N PRO A 213 -3.86 17.65 6.33
CA PRO A 213 -2.42 17.51 6.27
C PRO A 213 -1.95 16.16 6.81
N ARG A 214 -1.20 15.39 6.01
CA ARG A 214 -0.70 14.06 6.39
C ARG A 214 0.45 13.60 5.51
N VAL A 215 1.14 12.56 5.97
CA VAL A 215 2.11 11.81 5.18
C VAL A 215 1.56 10.42 4.90
N ARG A 216 1.68 9.98 3.64
CA ARG A 216 1.25 8.67 3.16
C ARG A 216 2.40 7.94 2.45
N VAL A 217 2.52 6.65 2.71
CA VAL A 217 3.46 5.74 2.05
C VAL A 217 2.69 4.63 1.37
N THR A 218 2.95 4.45 0.07
CA THR A 218 2.34 3.40 -0.75
C THR A 218 3.43 2.65 -1.49
N ARG A 219 3.27 1.33 -1.72
CA ARG A 219 4.13 0.67 -2.71
C ARG A 219 3.76 1.14 -4.11
N ALA A 220 4.77 1.38 -4.92
CA ALA A 220 4.68 1.81 -6.31
C ALA A 220 5.56 0.90 -7.18
N GLU A 221 5.33 0.90 -8.49
CA GLU A 221 6.08 0.05 -9.44
C GLU A 221 6.00 -1.46 -9.09
N MET A 222 4.84 -1.90 -8.60
CA MET A 222 4.56 -3.30 -8.24
C MET A 222 4.14 -4.13 -9.46
N GLU A 223 5.02 -4.30 -10.44
CA GLU A 223 4.79 -5.20 -11.58
C GLU A 223 4.76 -6.67 -11.15
N ASP A 224 4.20 -7.55 -11.98
CA ASP A 224 4.15 -8.98 -11.69
C ASP A 224 5.55 -9.56 -11.46
N GLY A 225 5.76 -10.18 -10.29
CA GLY A 225 7.04 -10.74 -9.87
C GLY A 225 7.97 -9.76 -9.13
N VAL A 226 7.58 -8.49 -8.98
CA VAL A 226 8.31 -7.53 -8.14
C VAL A 226 8.01 -7.78 -6.67
N VAL A 227 9.06 -7.98 -5.87
CA VAL A 227 8.95 -8.19 -4.41
C VAL A 227 9.85 -7.19 -3.70
N ILE A 228 9.23 -6.25 -2.99
CA ILE A 228 9.95 -5.39 -2.05
C ILE A 228 10.21 -6.19 -0.76
N LYS A 229 11.44 -6.17 -0.27
CA LYS A 229 11.79 -6.80 1.01
C LYS A 229 11.07 -6.07 2.16
N GLU A 230 10.17 -6.75 2.85
CA GLU A 230 9.38 -6.20 3.99
C GLU A 230 10.26 -5.53 5.05
N MET A 231 11.46 -6.08 5.32
CA MET A 231 12.43 -5.50 6.24
C MET A 231 12.92 -4.11 5.81
N SER A 232 13.07 -3.87 4.51
CA SER A 232 13.45 -2.55 3.99
C SER A 232 12.29 -1.55 4.12
N GLU A 233 11.05 -1.99 3.89
CA GLU A 233 9.87 -1.14 4.08
C GLU A 233 9.71 -0.73 5.54
N ALA A 234 9.79 -1.70 6.46
CA ALA A 234 9.71 -1.46 7.89
C ALA A 234 10.80 -0.50 8.37
N ALA A 235 12.03 -0.62 7.86
CA ALA A 235 13.13 0.28 8.18
C ALA A 235 12.88 1.72 7.70
N VAL A 236 12.38 1.89 6.47
CA VAL A 236 12.00 3.21 5.92
C VAL A 236 10.89 3.84 6.76
N ILE A 237 9.83 3.08 7.06
CA ILE A 237 8.67 3.55 7.82
C ILE A 237 9.05 3.92 9.26
N ALA A 238 9.82 3.08 9.94
CA ALA A 238 10.26 3.35 11.31
C ALA A 238 11.13 4.62 11.39
N LYS A 239 12.03 4.80 10.41
CA LYS A 239 12.84 6.01 10.31
C LYS A 239 11.98 7.25 9.99
N LEU A 240 11.05 7.14 9.05
CA LEU A 240 10.14 8.21 8.68
C LEU A 240 9.29 8.67 9.87
N GLU A 241 8.71 7.73 10.60
CA GLU A 241 7.87 8.02 11.77
C GLU A 241 8.67 8.78 12.83
N LYS A 242 9.88 8.29 13.16
CA LYS A 242 10.77 8.93 14.12
C LYS A 242 11.12 10.36 13.68
N ASP A 243 11.63 10.52 12.47
CA ASP A 243 12.14 11.81 12.01
C ASP A 243 10.98 12.83 11.82
N LEU A 244 9.77 12.38 11.47
CA LEU A 244 8.57 13.22 11.46
C LEU A 244 8.15 13.67 12.88
N LYS A 245 8.23 12.79 13.90
CA LYS A 245 7.98 13.19 15.30
C LYS A 245 8.96 14.28 15.73
N ASP A 246 10.23 14.13 15.36
CA ASP A 246 11.27 15.11 15.68
C ASP A 246 11.01 16.45 14.97
N LEU A 247 10.61 16.41 13.69
CA LEU A 247 10.23 17.59 12.91
C LEU A 247 9.06 18.36 13.55
N GLU A 248 7.97 17.66 13.88
CA GLU A 248 6.79 18.28 14.52
C GLU A 248 7.11 18.82 15.91
N SER A 249 7.91 18.10 16.70
CA SER A 249 8.32 18.56 18.03
C SER A 249 9.17 19.84 17.97
N THR A 250 10.03 19.95 16.95
CA THR A 250 10.84 21.15 16.70
C THR A 250 9.96 22.31 16.24
N ALA A 251 8.97 22.06 15.40
CA ALA A 251 8.01 23.07 14.97
C ALA A 251 7.15 23.60 16.13
N ARG A 252 6.73 22.74 17.08
CA ARG A 252 5.96 23.17 18.28
C ARG A 252 6.74 24.07 19.23
N ARG A 253 8.08 24.00 19.22
CA ARG A 253 8.94 24.80 20.10
C ARG A 253 9.29 26.17 19.54
N ARG A 254 9.04 26.39 18.24
CA ARG A 254 9.27 27.68 17.57
C ARG A 254 8.01 28.52 17.61
#